data_AF-A0A0N4WH49-F1
#
_entry.id   AF-A0A0N4WH49-F1
#
_cell.length_a   1.000
_cell.length_b   1.000
_cell.length_c   1.000
_cell.angle_alpha   90.00
_cell.angle_beta   90.00
_cell.angle_gamma   90.00
#
_symmetry.space_group_name_H-M   'P 1'
#
loop_
_entity.id
_entity.type
_entity.pdbx_description
1 polymer ?
#
loop_
_entity_poly.entity_id
_entity_poly.type
_entity_poly.pdbx_seq_one_letter_code
_entity_poly.pdbx_strand_id
1 'polypeptide(L)'
;MIFAARAQPALAIGQLIEKIDDVNVTGMRHYEVVRILRNMPIGKTFTLRVVSPKQSGFQKIAPRSLMTHKQSINEGMGTLRFKANGGVVIQEGSVDKKMIGRLNDILDSYLGVQDDQLAQSLWDMAMTCKTLPQMNKAVRESELSVFDFPEELVFDMWGVVGDWRRSKEKKPKKSLDDVNLLEDDEEPLLAPLFR
;
A
#
# COMPACT_ATOMS: atom_id res chain seq x y z
N MET A 1 -41.66 -9.35 5.98
CA MET A 1 -40.21 -9.50 6.29
C MET A 1 -39.80 -8.35 7.17
N ILE A 2 -39.54 -8.61 8.45
CA ILE A 2 -39.06 -7.60 9.41
C ILE A 2 -37.56 -7.49 9.17
N PHE A 3 -37.10 -6.33 8.67
CA PHE A 3 -35.67 -6.02 8.66
C PHE A 3 -35.23 -5.85 10.11
N ALA A 4 -34.51 -6.84 10.65
CA ALA A 4 -33.83 -6.69 11.92
C ALA A 4 -32.86 -5.51 11.80
N ALA A 5 -33.15 -4.42 12.51
CA ALA A 5 -32.25 -3.28 12.61
C ALA A 5 -30.95 -3.76 13.27
N ARG A 6 -29.93 -4.02 12.46
CA ARG A 6 -28.56 -4.20 12.95
C ARG A 6 -28.20 -2.91 13.68
N ALA A 7 -27.98 -2.99 14.99
CA ALA A 7 -27.45 -1.88 15.77
C ALA A 7 -26.16 -1.40 15.09
N GLN A 8 -26.20 -0.22 14.46
CA GLN A 8 -25.00 0.39 13.94
C GLN A 8 -24.24 0.98 15.12
N PRO A 9 -22.93 0.73 15.25
CA PRO A 9 -22.14 1.38 16.29
C PRO A 9 -22.28 2.90 16.10
N ALA A 10 -22.53 3.62 17.20
CA ALA A 10 -22.70 5.08 17.14
C ALA A 10 -21.44 5.79 16.60
N LEU A 11 -20.28 5.12 16.71
CA LEU A 11 -18.98 5.59 16.21
C LEU A 11 -18.38 4.62 15.19
N ALA A 12 -17.84 5.17 14.10
CA ALA A 12 -17.17 4.42 13.03
C ALA A 12 -15.97 5.19 12.47
N ILE A 13 -14.98 4.45 11.96
CA ILE A 13 -13.80 5.03 11.30
C ILE A 13 -14.25 5.85 10.09
N GLY A 14 -13.66 7.04 9.94
CA GLY A 14 -13.96 7.97 8.86
C GLY A 14 -15.05 8.99 9.19
N GLN A 15 -15.68 8.91 10.37
CA GLN A 15 -16.57 9.97 10.85
C GLN A 15 -15.78 11.22 11.26
N LEU A 16 -16.34 12.39 10.94
CA LEU A 16 -15.81 13.68 11.36
C LEU A 16 -16.42 14.07 12.71
N ILE A 17 -15.59 14.47 13.67
CA ILE A 17 -16.05 15.04 14.94
C ILE A 17 -16.40 16.52 14.68
N GLU A 18 -17.68 16.87 14.84
CA GLU A 18 -18.18 18.23 14.68
C GLU A 18 -18.18 18.98 16.02
N LYS A 19 -18.66 18.33 17.10
CA LYS A 19 -18.71 18.92 18.44
C LYS A 19 -18.36 17.96 19.56
N ILE A 20 -17.83 18.51 20.65
CA ILE A 20 -17.55 17.83 21.91
C ILE A 20 -18.19 18.66 23.03
N ASP A 21 -19.14 18.12 23.79
CA ASP A 21 -19.86 18.83 24.87
C ASP A 21 -20.31 20.25 24.45
N ASP A 22 -20.98 20.33 23.29
CA ASP A 22 -21.47 21.55 22.63
C ASP A 22 -20.41 22.52 22.07
N VAL A 23 -19.12 22.27 22.34
CA VAL A 23 -18.01 23.03 21.74
C VAL A 23 -17.79 22.55 20.30
N ASN A 24 -17.88 23.49 19.35
CA ASN A 24 -17.57 23.20 17.94
C ASN A 24 -16.06 23.03 17.77
N VAL A 25 -15.65 21.88 17.23
CA VAL A 25 -14.25 21.53 16.98
C VAL A 25 -13.92 21.47 15.48
N THR A 26 -14.86 21.87 14.62
CA THR A 26 -14.61 21.96 13.18
C THR A 26 -13.53 23.02 12.90
N GLY A 27 -12.50 22.63 12.13
CA GLY A 27 -11.34 23.48 11.82
C GLY A 27 -10.14 23.31 12.76
N MET A 28 -10.30 22.64 13.90
CA MET A 28 -9.17 22.30 14.77
C MET A 28 -8.29 21.20 14.16
N ARG A 29 -7.01 21.21 14.48
CA ARG A 29 -6.08 20.13 14.09
C ARG A 29 -6.32 18.89 14.96
N HIS A 30 -5.99 17.72 14.43
CA HIS A 30 -6.23 16.44 15.12
C HIS A 30 -5.62 16.42 16.55
N TYR A 31 -4.45 17.03 16.75
CA TYR A 31 -3.79 17.05 18.06
C TYR A 31 -4.53 17.92 19.10
N GLU A 32 -5.23 18.97 18.67
CA GLU A 32 -6.01 19.83 19.57
C GLU A 32 -7.26 19.10 20.05
N VAL A 33 -7.94 18.40 19.13
CA VAL A 33 -9.10 17.56 19.44
C VAL A 33 -8.70 16.43 20.39
N VAL A 34 -7.57 15.77 20.15
CA VAL A 34 -7.03 14.73 21.05
C VAL A 34 -6.71 15.30 22.43
N ARG A 35 -6.16 16.51 22.52
CA ARG A 35 -5.88 17.17 23.80
C ARG A 35 -7.15 17.46 24.59
N ILE A 36 -8.23 17.89 23.93
CA ILE A 36 -9.55 18.08 24.57
C ILE A 36 -10.04 16.75 25.14
N LEU A 37 -10.01 15.67 24.34
CA LEU A 37 -10.45 14.34 24.77
C LEU A 37 -9.59 13.78 25.92
N ARG A 38 -8.27 14.00 25.90
CA ARG A 38 -7.35 13.53 26.94
C ARG A 38 -7.55 14.27 28.28
N ASN A 39 -7.93 15.54 28.23
CA ASN A 39 -8.12 16.38 29.41
C ASN A 39 -9.52 16.23 30.05
N MET A 40 -10.39 15.38 29.50
CA MET A 40 -11.70 15.15 30.10
C MET A 40 -11.59 14.40 31.43
N PRO A 41 -12.39 14.78 32.44
CA PRO A 41 -12.37 14.10 33.73
C PRO A 41 -12.88 12.66 33.59
N ILE A 42 -12.09 11.72 34.13
CA ILE A 42 -12.42 10.30 34.13
C ILE A 42 -13.73 10.09 34.90
N GLY A 43 -14.65 9.31 34.32
CA GLY A 43 -15.95 9.00 34.92
C GLY A 43 -17.06 10.02 34.62
N LYS A 44 -16.75 11.14 33.95
CA LYS A 44 -17.77 12.06 33.45
C LYS A 44 -18.28 11.60 32.08
N THR A 45 -19.59 11.66 31.87
CA THR A 45 -20.20 11.48 30.55
C THR A 45 -20.00 12.73 29.71
N PHE A 46 -19.70 12.53 28.42
CA PHE A 46 -19.57 13.59 27.44
C PHE A 46 -20.34 13.23 26.17
N THR A 47 -20.71 14.23 25.39
CA THR A 47 -21.48 14.07 24.15
C THR A 47 -20.61 14.41 22.95
N LEU A 48 -20.54 13.48 21.99
CA LEU A 48 -19.91 13.69 20.69
C LEU A 48 -20.98 13.86 19.62
N ARG A 49 -20.87 14.94 18.84
CA ARG A 49 -21.62 15.09 17.59
C ARG A 49 -20.70 14.75 16.43
N VAL A 50 -21.03 13.68 15.72
CA VAL A 50 -20.24 13.16 14.59
C VAL A 50 -21.02 13.24 13.29
N VAL A 51 -20.31 13.47 12.19
CA VAL A 51 -20.85 13.48 10.83
C VAL A 51 -20.26 12.31 10.07
N SER A 52 -21.13 11.39 9.64
CA SER A 52 -20.72 10.24 8.83
C SER A 52 -20.45 10.65 7.38
N PRO A 53 -19.38 10.12 6.76
CA PRO A 53 -19.16 10.31 5.34
C PRO A 53 -20.29 9.67 4.54
N LYS A 54 -20.62 10.23 3.38
CA LYS A 54 -21.60 9.64 2.47
C LYS A 54 -21.04 8.33 1.91
N GLN A 55 -21.47 7.20 2.46
CA GLN A 55 -21.01 5.87 2.04
C GLN A 55 -21.50 5.47 0.63
N SER A 56 -22.53 6.13 0.10
CA SER A 56 -23.11 5.87 -1.22
C SER A 56 -22.75 6.93 -2.25
N GLY A 57 -21.46 7.12 -2.53
CA GLY A 57 -21.01 7.97 -3.64
C GLY A 57 -21.12 7.30 -5.03
N PHE A 58 -21.19 5.97 -5.09
CA PHE A 58 -21.12 5.20 -6.33
C PHE A 58 -22.37 4.39 -6.67
N GLN A 59 -23.45 4.46 -5.88
CA GLN A 59 -24.69 3.75 -6.24
C GLN A 59 -25.33 4.25 -7.54
N LYS A 60 -25.08 5.52 -7.92
CA LYS A 60 -25.57 6.12 -9.18
C LYS A 60 -24.57 6.02 -10.34
N ILE A 61 -23.32 5.64 -10.05
CA ILE A 61 -22.31 5.34 -11.06
C ILE A 61 -22.16 3.83 -11.06
N ALA A 62 -23.07 3.14 -11.76
CA ALA A 62 -22.94 1.71 -11.94
C ALA A 62 -21.55 1.39 -12.51
N PRO A 63 -20.79 0.42 -11.95
CA PRO A 63 -19.60 -0.06 -12.60
C PRO A 63 -20.03 -0.62 -13.94
N ARG A 64 -19.58 0.02 -15.02
CA ARG A 64 -19.90 -0.39 -16.39
C ARG A 64 -19.05 -1.61 -16.76
N SER A 65 -19.14 -2.69 -16.00
CA SER A 65 -18.64 -4.02 -16.38
C SER A 65 -19.14 -5.09 -15.40
N LEU A 66 -19.85 -6.08 -15.95
CA LEU A 66 -20.26 -7.32 -15.30
C LEU A 66 -19.07 -8.26 -15.12
N MET A 67 -18.05 -7.87 -14.35
CA MET A 67 -17.06 -8.82 -13.86
C MET A 67 -16.84 -8.63 -12.37
N THR A 68 -17.53 -9.49 -11.62
CA THR A 68 -17.31 -9.76 -10.21
C THR A 68 -15.89 -10.28 -10.01
N HIS A 69 -14.95 -9.40 -9.76
CA HIS A 69 -13.83 -9.76 -8.91
C HIS A 69 -13.85 -8.82 -7.70
N LYS A 70 -13.92 -9.42 -6.52
CA LYS A 70 -13.68 -8.78 -5.23
C LYS A 70 -12.19 -8.37 -5.22
N GLN A 71 -11.82 -7.36 -6.00
CA GLN A 71 -10.50 -6.75 -5.86
C GLN A 71 -10.56 -5.90 -4.60
N SER A 72 -9.76 -6.32 -3.64
CA SER A 72 -9.39 -5.57 -2.44
C SER A 72 -9.20 -4.11 -2.78
N ILE A 73 -9.62 -3.23 -1.86
CA ILE A 73 -9.29 -1.81 -1.80
C ILE A 73 -8.07 -1.48 -2.67
N ASN A 74 -8.36 -0.87 -3.80
CA ASN A 74 -7.36 -0.40 -4.75
C ASN A 74 -6.51 0.65 -4.03
N GLU A 75 -5.20 0.45 -3.92
CA GLU A 75 -4.24 1.42 -3.35
C GLU A 75 -4.13 2.72 -4.18
N GLY A 76 -5.04 2.96 -5.13
CA GLY A 76 -5.03 4.10 -6.04
C GLY A 76 -3.92 4.05 -7.10
N MET A 77 -3.10 2.99 -7.11
CA MET A 77 -1.93 2.83 -7.99
C MET A 77 -2.22 1.95 -9.22
N GLY A 78 -3.48 1.84 -9.64
CA GLY A 78 -3.82 1.15 -10.89
C GLY A 78 -3.23 1.91 -12.07
N THR A 79 -2.43 1.23 -12.91
CA THR A 79 -1.90 1.82 -14.15
C THR A 79 -2.43 1.06 -15.35
N LEU A 80 -2.83 1.80 -16.40
CA LEU A 80 -3.08 1.21 -17.71
C LEU A 80 -1.73 0.85 -18.33
N ARG A 81 -1.54 -0.41 -18.69
CA ARG A 81 -0.28 -0.92 -19.24
C ARG A 81 -0.47 -1.50 -20.63
N PHE A 82 0.33 -1.02 -21.55
CA PHE A 82 0.47 -1.56 -22.89
C PHE A 82 1.58 -2.60 -22.87
N LYS A 83 1.27 -3.82 -23.28
CA LYS A 83 2.26 -4.90 -23.42
C LYS A 83 2.80 -4.94 -24.84
N ALA A 84 4.03 -5.41 -25.00
CA ALA A 84 4.68 -5.55 -26.31
C ALA A 84 3.89 -6.46 -27.27
N ASN A 85 3.14 -7.43 -26.73
CA ASN A 85 2.24 -8.29 -27.49
C ASN A 85 0.92 -7.61 -27.94
N GLY A 86 0.80 -6.28 -27.81
CA GLY A 86 -0.37 -5.49 -28.19
C GLY A 86 -1.52 -5.52 -27.18
N GLY A 87 -1.41 -6.27 -26.08
CA GLY A 87 -2.43 -6.34 -25.04
C GLY A 87 -2.43 -5.11 -24.13
N VAL A 88 -3.62 -4.66 -23.73
CA VAL A 88 -3.78 -3.57 -22.74
C VAL A 88 -4.38 -4.15 -21.46
N VAL A 89 -3.70 -3.95 -20.32
CA VAL A 89 -4.12 -4.48 -19.03
C VAL A 89 -4.04 -3.40 -17.96
N ILE A 90 -5.05 -3.31 -17.09
CA ILE A 90 -4.99 -2.51 -15.86
C ILE A 90 -4.23 -3.34 -14.83
N GLN A 91 -3.04 -2.89 -14.44
CA GLN A 91 -2.25 -3.55 -13.40
C GLN A 91 -2.35 -2.79 -12.08
N GLU A 92 -2.72 -3.52 -11.03
CA GLU A 92 -2.71 -3.03 -9.65
C GLU A 92 -1.30 -3.20 -9.08
N GLY A 93 -0.65 -2.09 -8.71
CA GLY A 93 0.69 -2.10 -8.16
C GLY A 93 1.76 -2.23 -9.25
N SER A 94 2.30 -1.10 -9.70
CA SER A 94 3.52 -1.10 -10.51
C SER A 94 4.65 -1.80 -9.75
N VAL A 95 5.50 -2.54 -10.48
CA VAL A 95 6.79 -2.98 -9.94
C VAL A 95 7.50 -1.77 -9.35
N ASP A 96 8.13 -1.96 -8.19
CA ASP A 96 8.90 -0.90 -7.53
C ASP A 96 9.88 -0.33 -8.56
N LYS A 97 9.81 0.98 -8.83
CA LYS A 97 10.70 1.66 -9.78
C LYS A 97 12.18 1.33 -9.52
N LYS A 98 12.52 1.05 -8.26
CA LYS A 98 13.86 0.60 -7.86
C LYS A 98 14.26 -0.73 -8.48
N MET A 99 13.32 -1.67 -8.61
CA MET A 99 13.58 -2.99 -9.20
C MET A 99 13.71 -2.88 -10.71
N ILE A 100 12.88 -2.07 -11.37
CA ILE A 100 13.04 -1.78 -12.80
C ILE A 100 14.40 -1.11 -13.07
N GLY A 101 14.80 -0.14 -12.25
CA GLY A 101 16.13 0.47 -12.33
C GLY A 101 17.26 -0.56 -12.24
N ARG A 102 17.22 -1.48 -11.27
CA ARG A 102 18.23 -2.55 -11.12
C ARG A 102 18.28 -3.48 -12.33
N LEU A 103 17.13 -3.80 -12.92
CA LEU A 103 17.10 -4.61 -14.14
C LEU A 103 17.68 -3.84 -15.33
N ASN A 104 17.41 -2.54 -15.43
CA ASN A 104 18.02 -1.69 -16.44
C ASN A 104 19.53 -1.56 -16.27
N ASP A 105 20.06 -1.51 -15.03
CA ASP A 105 21.51 -1.51 -14.80
C ASP A 105 22.16 -2.79 -15.35
N ILE A 106 21.47 -3.93 -15.22
CA ILE A 106 21.92 -5.20 -15.82
C ILE A 106 21.82 -5.13 -17.34
N LEU A 107 20.69 -4.70 -17.91
CA LEU A 107 20.54 -4.56 -19.35
C LEU A 107 21.61 -3.63 -19.95
N ASP A 108 21.92 -2.52 -19.28
CA ASP A 108 22.95 -1.57 -19.70
C ASP A 108 24.36 -2.21 -19.66
N SER A 109 24.66 -2.97 -18.60
CA SER A 109 25.95 -3.67 -18.48
C SER A 109 26.21 -4.67 -19.60
N TYR A 110 25.19 -5.33 -20.13
CA TYR A 110 25.36 -6.38 -21.15
C TYR A 110 25.04 -5.92 -22.57
N LEU A 111 24.08 -4.98 -22.73
CA LEU A 111 23.53 -4.58 -24.03
C LEU A 111 23.70 -3.08 -24.31
N GLY A 112 24.10 -2.28 -23.31
CA GLY A 112 24.24 -0.82 -23.43
C GLY A 112 22.91 -0.08 -23.59
N VAL A 113 21.80 -0.66 -23.10
CA VAL A 113 20.45 -0.07 -23.20
C VAL A 113 19.72 -0.09 -21.87
N GLN A 114 18.88 0.94 -21.66
CA GLN A 114 17.91 1.00 -20.58
C GLN A 114 16.50 1.03 -21.17
N ASP A 115 15.74 -0.04 -20.99
CA ASP A 115 14.39 -0.19 -21.53
C ASP A 115 13.45 -0.74 -20.45
N ASP A 116 12.63 0.17 -19.90
CA ASP A 116 11.66 -0.13 -18.85
C ASP A 116 10.63 -1.19 -19.27
N GLN A 117 10.23 -1.25 -20.55
CA GLN A 117 9.24 -2.21 -21.03
C GLN A 117 9.85 -3.61 -21.15
N LEU A 118 11.09 -3.69 -21.61
CA LEU A 118 11.84 -4.92 -21.67
C LEU A 118 12.13 -5.46 -20.26
N ALA A 119 12.68 -4.62 -19.38
CA ALA A 119 12.93 -4.95 -17.99
C ALA A 119 11.67 -5.45 -17.28
N GLN A 120 10.54 -4.78 -17.50
CA GLN A 120 9.26 -5.18 -16.97
C GLN A 120 8.77 -6.54 -17.51
N SER A 121 8.96 -6.81 -18.80
CA SER A 121 8.55 -8.08 -19.41
C SER A 121 9.37 -9.25 -18.86
N LEU A 122 10.68 -9.05 -18.68
CA LEU A 122 11.59 -10.02 -18.06
C LEU A 122 11.25 -10.25 -16.58
N TRP A 123 10.90 -9.19 -15.85
CA TRP A 123 10.40 -9.29 -14.48
C TRP A 123 9.12 -10.10 -14.39
N ASP A 124 8.11 -9.77 -15.20
CA ASP A 124 6.82 -10.45 -15.21
C ASP A 124 7.00 -11.94 -15.53
N MET A 125 7.88 -12.27 -16.48
CA MET A 125 8.22 -13.65 -16.82
C MET A 125 8.91 -14.37 -15.65
N ALA A 126 9.90 -13.73 -15.02
CA ALA A 126 10.60 -14.29 -13.87
C ALA A 126 9.64 -14.58 -12.70
N MET A 127 8.61 -13.75 -12.49
CA MET A 127 7.60 -13.97 -11.45
C MET A 127 6.73 -15.21 -11.68
N THR A 128 6.55 -15.63 -12.94
CA THR A 128 5.83 -16.87 -13.27
C THR A 128 6.69 -18.13 -13.11
N CYS A 129 8.01 -17.98 -13.05
CA CYS A 129 8.96 -19.08 -12.96
C CYS A 129 9.31 -19.43 -11.51
N LYS A 130 9.50 -20.72 -11.23
CA LYS A 130 9.91 -21.21 -9.90
C LYS A 130 11.42 -21.37 -9.78
N THR A 131 12.09 -21.70 -10.88
CA THR A 131 13.53 -22.00 -10.94
C THR A 131 14.21 -21.26 -12.09
N LEU A 132 15.52 -21.03 -11.96
CA LEU A 132 16.33 -20.39 -13.00
C LEU A 132 16.27 -21.14 -14.35
N PRO A 133 16.40 -22.48 -14.43
CA PRO A 133 16.29 -23.18 -15.70
C PRO A 133 14.92 -22.96 -16.37
N GLN A 134 13.85 -22.82 -15.58
CA GLN A 134 12.53 -22.51 -16.11
C GLN A 134 12.47 -21.10 -16.71
N MET A 135 13.10 -20.11 -16.06
CA MET A 135 13.22 -18.75 -16.61
C MET A 135 14.03 -18.75 -17.91
N ASN A 136 15.19 -19.40 -17.93
CA ASN A 136 16.02 -19.52 -19.15
C ASN A 136 15.23 -20.13 -20.31
N LYS A 137 14.48 -21.21 -20.04
CA LYS A 137 13.60 -21.82 -21.02
C LYS A 137 12.50 -20.86 -21.48
N ALA A 138 11.83 -20.18 -20.56
CA ALA A 138 10.75 -19.25 -20.87
C ALA A 138 11.23 -18.06 -21.73
N VAL A 139 12.41 -17.53 -21.46
CA VAL A 139 13.01 -16.44 -22.26
C VAL A 139 13.27 -16.92 -23.69
N ARG A 140 13.88 -18.11 -23.85
CA ARG A 140 14.18 -18.71 -25.16
C ARG A 140 12.96 -19.15 -25.97
N GLU A 141 11.86 -19.49 -25.32
CA GLU A 141 10.61 -19.88 -26.00
C GLU A 141 9.67 -18.68 -26.24
N SER A 142 10.02 -17.50 -25.75
CA SER A 142 9.22 -16.29 -25.92
C SER A 142 9.66 -15.45 -27.13
N GLU A 143 8.90 -14.39 -27.40
CA GLU A 143 9.27 -13.34 -28.38
C GLU A 143 10.60 -12.66 -28.05
N LEU A 144 11.07 -12.78 -26.80
CA LEU A 144 12.37 -12.26 -26.38
C LEU A 144 13.56 -13.11 -26.87
N SER A 145 13.32 -14.29 -27.44
CA SER A 145 14.37 -15.13 -28.03
C SER A 145 15.15 -14.44 -29.14
N VAL A 146 14.53 -13.46 -29.83
CA VAL A 146 15.17 -12.66 -30.88
C VAL A 146 16.38 -11.88 -30.36
N PHE A 147 16.39 -11.53 -29.07
CA PHE A 147 17.50 -10.81 -28.46
C PHE A 147 18.70 -11.70 -28.14
N ASP A 148 18.54 -13.03 -28.17
CA ASP A 148 19.58 -14.02 -27.86
C ASP A 148 20.36 -13.67 -26.58
N PHE A 149 19.64 -13.44 -25.48
CA PHE A 149 20.24 -12.98 -24.23
C PHE A 149 21.29 -13.99 -23.71
N PRO A 150 22.47 -13.50 -23.24
CA PRO A 150 23.44 -14.33 -22.54
C PRO A 150 22.81 -15.01 -21.32
N GLU A 151 23.17 -16.27 -21.05
CA GLU A 151 22.66 -16.99 -19.87
C GLU A 151 23.05 -16.28 -18.55
N GLU A 152 24.18 -15.58 -18.54
CA GLU A 152 24.67 -14.76 -17.43
C GLU A 152 23.75 -13.57 -17.14
N LEU A 153 23.25 -12.90 -18.18
CA LEU A 153 22.27 -11.81 -18.05
C LEU A 153 20.99 -12.34 -17.39
N VAL A 154 20.47 -13.48 -17.89
CA VAL A 154 19.26 -14.09 -17.32
C VAL A 154 19.48 -14.54 -15.87
N PHE A 155 20.68 -15.05 -15.56
CA PHE A 155 21.09 -15.38 -14.20
C PHE A 155 21.10 -14.17 -13.26
N ASP A 156 21.71 -13.06 -13.68
CA ASP A 156 21.80 -11.84 -12.88
C ASP A 156 20.41 -11.23 -12.63
N MET A 157 19.55 -11.21 -13.66
CA MET A 157 18.15 -10.78 -13.52
C MET A 157 17.36 -11.68 -12.57
N TRP A 158 17.55 -12.99 -12.65
CA TRP A 158 16.96 -13.93 -11.71
C TRP A 158 17.46 -13.70 -10.28
N GLY A 159 18.73 -13.30 -10.12
CA GLY A 159 19.32 -12.88 -8.85
C GLY A 159 18.54 -11.73 -8.20
N VAL A 160 18.31 -10.65 -8.96
CA VAL A 160 17.53 -9.49 -8.51
C VAL A 160 16.10 -9.87 -8.12
N VAL A 161 15.45 -10.70 -8.94
CA VAL A 161 14.10 -11.21 -8.67
C VAL A 161 14.07 -12.09 -7.41
N GLY A 162 15.06 -12.96 -7.24
CA GLY A 162 15.22 -13.81 -6.06
C GLY A 162 15.45 -13.02 -4.78
N ASP A 163 16.27 -11.97 -4.84
CA ASP A 163 16.49 -11.04 -3.73
C ASP A 163 15.19 -10.32 -3.33
N TRP A 164 14.42 -9.86 -4.31
CA TRP A 164 13.13 -9.24 -4.04
C TRP A 164 12.13 -10.21 -3.39
N ARG A 165 12.07 -11.46 -3.85
CA ARG A 165 11.21 -12.51 -3.26
C ARG A 165 11.56 -12.71 -1.78
N ARG A 166 12.84 -12.81 -1.45
CA ARG A 166 13.33 -12.91 -0.06
C ARG A 166 13.03 -11.64 0.75
N SER A 167 13.14 -10.46 0.14
CA SER A 167 12.82 -9.19 0.80
C SER A 167 11.34 -9.06 1.15
N LYS A 168 10.43 -9.67 0.37
CA LYS A 168 8.99 -9.73 0.68
C LYS A 168 8.72 -10.63 1.89
N GLU A 169 9.38 -11.77 1.99
CA GLU A 169 9.25 -12.71 3.12
C GLU A 169 9.81 -12.13 4.43
N LYS A 170 10.87 -11.31 4.35
CA LYS A 170 11.49 -10.65 5.51
C LYS A 170 10.76 -9.41 6.01
N LYS A 171 9.72 -8.90 5.33
CA LYS A 171 8.88 -7.87 5.92
C LYS A 171 8.04 -8.53 7.03
N PRO A 172 8.29 -8.27 8.32
CA PRO A 172 7.33 -8.67 9.33
C PRO A 172 5.99 -8.05 8.93
N LYS A 173 4.91 -8.83 9.01
CA LYS A 173 3.57 -8.25 9.09
C LYS A 173 3.69 -7.16 10.16
N LYS A 174 3.55 -5.90 9.78
CA LYS A 174 3.38 -4.84 10.77
C LYS A 174 2.02 -5.13 11.40
N SER A 175 2.00 -5.98 12.43
CA SER A 175 0.90 -6.06 13.37
C SER A 175 0.67 -4.63 13.85
N LEU A 176 -0.58 -4.23 13.86
CA LEU A 176 -1.01 -2.88 14.21
C LEU A 176 -0.88 -2.63 15.72
N ASP A 177 0.05 -3.30 16.41
CA ASP A 177 0.10 -3.41 17.88
C ASP A 177 1.36 -2.81 18.52
N ASP A 178 2.38 -2.41 17.74
CA ASP A 178 3.59 -1.76 18.30
C ASP A 178 3.58 -0.23 18.11
N VAL A 179 2.56 0.42 18.66
CA VAL A 179 2.67 1.84 19.08
C VAL A 179 2.31 1.90 20.56
N ASN A 180 3.14 1.26 21.37
CA ASN A 180 3.25 1.52 22.81
C ASN A 180 4.72 1.32 23.20
N LEU A 181 5.54 2.33 22.92
CA LEU A 181 6.66 2.64 23.80
C LEU A 181 6.51 4.12 24.15
N LEU A 182 5.90 4.34 25.30
CA LEU A 182 6.10 5.55 26.08
C LEU A 182 7.57 5.52 26.52
N GLU A 183 8.37 6.45 26.01
CA GLU A 183 9.58 6.84 26.71
C GLU A 183 9.12 7.75 27.87
N ASP A 184 9.23 7.20 29.08
CA ASP A 184 9.07 7.92 30.33
C ASP A 184 10.23 8.93 30.47
N ASP A 185 10.05 10.14 29.95
CA ASP A 185 10.84 11.30 30.35
C ASP A 185 10.34 11.77 31.72
N GLU A 186 10.86 11.14 32.78
CA GLU A 186 10.81 11.66 34.15
C GLU A 186 11.62 12.97 34.23
N GLU A 187 10.93 14.10 34.09
CA GLU A 187 11.46 15.43 34.41
C GLU A 187 11.59 15.57 35.95
N PRO A 188 12.78 15.83 36.52
CA PRO A 188 12.89 16.01 37.96
C PRO A 188 12.32 17.37 38.38
N LEU A 189 11.45 17.33 39.39
CA LEU A 189 10.81 18.49 40.03
C LEU A 189 11.85 19.52 40.50
N LEU A 190 11.81 20.73 39.93
CA LEU A 190 12.56 21.88 40.43
C LEU A 190 12.03 22.29 41.80
N ALA A 191 12.87 22.16 42.84
CA ALA A 191 12.58 22.69 44.16
C ALA A 191 12.55 24.24 44.14
N PRO A 192 11.65 24.88 44.90
CA PRO A 192 11.59 26.34 44.95
C PRO A 192 12.85 26.92 45.60
N LEU A 193 13.51 27.80 44.87
CA LEU A 193 14.60 28.64 45.35
C LEU A 193 14.06 29.71 46.30
N PHE A 194 14.79 29.85 47.41
CA PHE A 194 14.77 30.92 48.43
C PHE A 194 13.93 30.69 49.70
N ARG A 195 14.68 30.71 50.82
CA ARG A 195 14.33 31.52 51.98
C ARG A 195 14.96 32.90 51.82
#